data_AF-A0A352S525-F1
#
_entry.id   AF-A0A352S525-F1
#
_cell.length_a   1.000
_cell.length_b   1.000
_cell.length_c   1.000
_cell.angle_alpha   90.00
_cell.angle_beta   90.00
_cell.angle_gamma   90.00
#
_symmetry.space_group_name_H-M   'P 1'
#
loop_
_entity.id
_entity.type
_entity.pdbx_description
1 polymer ?
#
loop_
_entity_poly.entity_id
_entity_poly.type
_entity_poly.pdbx_seq_one_letter_code
_entity_poly.pdbx_strand_id
1 'polypeptide(L)' 'MIPLEYMPPLMFGGLVVFMLIGFPVAFSLSAVGLAFGFLAIEWGYFPVQFLQAVPSRVFGSVLSNELLLAIPFFTFMGA' A
#
# COMPACT_ATOMS: atom_id res chain seq x y z
N MET A 1 -9.17 -17.85 -11.78
CA MET A 1 -9.15 -16.37 -11.68
C MET A 1 -10.19 -15.96 -10.66
N ILE A 2 -9.84 -15.08 -9.72
CA ILE A 2 -10.84 -14.46 -8.84
C ILE A 2 -11.48 -13.31 -9.63
N PRO A 3 -12.82 -13.20 -9.72
CA PRO A 3 -13.45 -12.08 -10.40
C PRO A 3 -13.07 -10.74 -9.77
N LEU A 4 -12.92 -9.70 -10.59
CA LEU A 4 -12.44 -8.37 -10.15
C LEU A 4 -13.35 -7.73 -9.08
N GLU A 5 -14.64 -8.05 -9.07
CA GLU A 5 -15.59 -7.62 -8.04
C GLU A 5 -15.26 -8.12 -6.63
N TYR A 6 -14.61 -9.28 -6.51
CA TYR A 6 -14.21 -9.84 -5.22
C TYR A 6 -12.83 -9.36 -4.75
N MET A 7 -12.02 -8.76 -5.63
CA MET A 7 -10.68 -8.27 -5.24
C MET A 7 -10.72 -7.23 -4.12
N PRO A 8 -11.56 -6.17 -4.16
CA PRO A 8 -11.57 -5.15 -3.11
C PRO A 8 -11.99 -5.69 -1.73
N PRO A 9 -13.08 -6.48 -1.59
CA PRO A 9 -13.42 -7.09 -0.31
C PRO A 9 -12.33 -8.03 0.22
N LEU A 10 -11.66 -8.79 -0.67
CA LEU A 10 -10.56 -9.67 -0.28
C LEU A 10 -9.31 -8.88 0.17
N MET A 11 -8.97 -7.78 -0.50
CA MET A 11 -7.90 -6.87 -0.07
C MET A 11 -8.18 -6.33 1.33
N PHE A 12 -9.42 -5.87 1.57
CA PHE A 12 -9.83 -5.35 2.86
C PHE A 12 -9.80 -6.44 3.96
N GLY A 13 -10.36 -7.61 3.68
CA GLY A 13 -10.33 -8.74 4.61
C GLY A 13 -8.90 -9.19 4.92
N GLY A 14 -8.03 -9.28 3.92
CA GLY A 14 -6.61 -9.59 4.09
C GLY A 14 -5.88 -8.55 4.94
N LEU A 15 -6.18 -7.27 4.75
CA LEU A 15 -5.65 -6.19 5.59
C LEU A 15 -6.06 -6.35 7.05
N VAL A 16 -7.34 -6.63 7.32
CA VAL A 16 -7.84 -6.85 8.68
C VAL A 16 -7.11 -8.00 9.34
N VAL A 17 -6.95 -9.13 8.65
CA VAL A 17 -6.20 -10.28 9.18
C VAL A 17 -4.75 -9.90 9.51
N PHE A 18 -4.05 -9.19 8.61
CA PHE A 18 -2.68 -8.74 8.85
C PHE A 18 -2.57 -7.77 10.05
N MET A 19 -3.54 -6.88 10.21
CA MET A 19 -3.58 -5.95 11.35
C MET A 19 -3.81 -6.69 12.68
N LEU A 20 -4.63 -7.74 12.69
CA LEU A 20 -4.89 -8.55 13.89
C LEU A 20 -3.66 -9.34 14.35
N ILE A 21 -2.72 -9.65 13.45
CA ILE A 21 -1.45 -10.32 13.81
C ILE A 21 -0.51 -9.37 14.59
N GLY A 22 -0.74 -8.05 14.55
CA GLY A 22 0.03 -7.06 15.32
C GLY A 22 1.30 -6.57 14.64
N PHE A 23 1.47 -6.78 13.33
CA PHE A 23 2.57 -6.16 12.58
C PHE A 23 2.39 -4.64 12.44
N PRO A 24 3.50 -3.86 12.37
CA PRO A 24 3.39 -2.43 12.19
C PRO A 24 2.56 -2.06 10.96
N VAL A 25 1.62 -1.14 11.16
CA VAL A 25 0.55 -0.78 10.21
C VAL A 25 1.09 -0.45 8.81
N ALA A 26 2.21 0.29 8.71
CA ALA A 26 2.81 0.67 7.44
C ALA A 26 3.27 -0.53 6.59
N PHE A 27 3.87 -1.55 7.23
CA PHE A 27 4.31 -2.76 6.54
C PHE A 27 3.12 -3.62 6.12
N SER A 28 2.10 -3.75 6.98
CA SER A 28 0.87 -4.47 6.68
C SER A 28 0.13 -3.89 5.47
N LEU A 29 -0.04 -2.55 5.43
CA LEU A 29 -0.64 -1.86 4.29
C LEU A 29 0.16 -2.05 2.99
N SER A 30 1.48 -1.91 3.08
CA SER A 30 2.37 -2.05 1.92
C SER A 30 2.35 -3.49 1.38
N ALA A 31 2.46 -4.49 2.26
CA ALA A 31 2.47 -5.90 1.89
C ALA A 31 1.16 -6.33 1.23
N VAL A 32 0.00 -6.02 1.85
CA VAL A 32 -1.30 -6.38 1.28
C VAL A 32 -1.56 -5.63 -0.03
N GLY A 33 -1.25 -4.33 -0.09
CA GLY A 33 -1.39 -3.54 -1.31
C GLY A 33 -0.53 -4.07 -2.47
N LEU A 34 0.73 -4.39 -2.21
CA LEU A 34 1.65 -4.92 -3.22
C LEU A 34 1.33 -6.36 -3.62
N ALA A 35 0.93 -7.22 -2.68
CA ALA A 35 0.56 -8.60 -2.97
C ALA A 35 -0.65 -8.69 -3.93
N PHE A 36 -1.71 -7.92 -3.65
CA PHE A 36 -2.86 -7.87 -4.53
C PHE A 36 -2.58 -7.10 -5.83
N GLY A 37 -1.71 -6.09 -5.80
CA GLY A 37 -1.23 -5.43 -7.01
C GLY A 37 -0.51 -6.40 -7.94
N PHE A 38 0.36 -7.27 -7.39
CA PHE A 38 1.04 -8.32 -8.14
C PHE A 38 0.06 -9.37 -8.68
N LEU A 39 -0.86 -9.87 -7.86
CA LEU A 39 -1.90 -10.82 -8.30
C LEU A 39 -2.75 -10.26 -9.46
N ALA A 40 -3.10 -8.98 -9.41
CA ALA A 40 -3.87 -8.33 -10.46
C ALA A 40 -3.08 -8.19 -11.77
N ILE A 41 -1.76 -8.03 -11.70
CA ILE A 41 -0.88 -8.00 -12.88
C ILE A 41 -0.77 -9.40 -13.49
N GLU A 42 -0.55 -10.43 -12.66
CA GLU A 42 -0.46 -11.83 -13.10
C GLU A 42 -1.77 -12.31 -13.76
N TRP A 43 -2.92 -11.85 -13.29
CA TRP A 43 -4.22 -12.18 -13.90
C TRP A 43 -4.62 -11.24 -15.05
N GLY A 44 -3.77 -10.29 -15.43
CA GLY A 44 -4.00 -9.39 -16.57
C GLY A 44 -5.04 -8.29 -16.32
N TYR A 45 -5.44 -8.05 -15.08
CA TYR A 45 -6.33 -6.94 -14.72
C TYR A 45 -5.63 -5.58 -14.79
N PHE A 46 -4.33 -5.53 -14.49
CA PHE A 46 -3.53 -4.31 -14.60
C PHE A 46 -2.22 -4.53 -15.36
N PRO A 47 -1.73 -3.51 -16.09
CA PRO A 47 -0.43 -3.56 -16.74
C PRO A 47 0.69 -3.41 -15.70
N VAL A 48 1.87 -3.97 -15.96
CA VAL A 48 3.05 -3.91 -15.07
C VAL A 48 3.44 -2.47 -14.74
N GLN A 49 3.22 -1.55 -15.68
CA GLN A 49 3.45 -0.11 -15.52
C GLN A 49 2.67 0.50 -14.35
N PHE A 50 1.60 -0.14 -13.89
CA PHE A 50 0.84 0.29 -12.72
C PHE A 50 1.71 0.39 -11.46
N LEU A 51 2.75 -0.45 -11.34
CA LEU A 51 3.68 -0.38 -10.20
C LEU A 51 4.53 0.89 -10.19
N GLN A 52 4.72 1.56 -11.33
CA GLN A 52 5.42 2.85 -11.40
C GLN A 52 4.65 3.96 -10.67
N ALA A 53 3.35 3.77 -10.42
CA ALA A 53 2.55 4.68 -9.61
C ALA A 53 2.95 4.66 -8.12
N VAL A 54 3.62 3.60 -7.64
CA VAL A 54 4.01 3.49 -6.23
C VAL A 54 5.17 4.45 -5.92
N PRO A 55 6.33 4.40 -6.62
CA PRO A 55 7.40 5.38 -6.41
C PRO A 55 6.93 6.82 -6.64
N SER A 56 6.13 7.07 -7.67
CA SER A 56 5.68 8.43 -7.99
C SER A 56 4.80 9.03 -6.90
N ARG A 57 3.97 8.23 -6.21
CA ARG A 57 3.18 8.71 -5.06
C ARG A 57 4.04 8.96 -3.82
N VAL A 58 5.00 8.07 -3.53
CA VAL A 58 5.87 8.21 -2.36
C VAL A 58 6.78 9.43 -2.50
N PHE A 59 7.54 9.51 -3.59
CA PHE A 59 8.52 10.57 -3.78
C PHE A 59 7.89 11.86 -4.32
N GLY A 60 6.95 11.75 -5.27
CA GLY A 60 6.37 12.90 -5.95
C GLY A 60 5.22 13.59 -5.22
N SER A 61 4.56 12.93 -4.26
CA SER A 61 3.44 13.53 -3.52
C SER A 61 3.70 13.63 -2.03
N VAL A 62 4.10 12.54 -1.37
CA VAL A 62 4.21 12.53 0.10
C VAL A 62 5.49 13.23 0.57
N LEU A 63 6.65 12.83 0.05
CA LEU A 63 7.94 13.39 0.47
C LEU A 63 8.20 14.79 -0.08
N SER A 64 7.56 15.14 -1.20
CA SER A 64 7.64 16.49 -1.79
C SER A 64 6.75 17.52 -1.06
N ASN A 65 5.88 17.07 -0.16
CA ASN A 65 4.95 17.94 0.57
C ASN A 65 5.46 18.21 1.99
N GLU A 66 5.84 19.46 2.27
CA GLU A 66 6.42 19.86 3.56
C GLU A 66 5.49 19.60 4.77
N LEU A 67 4.17 19.73 4.58
CA LEU A 67 3.20 19.45 5.65
C LEU A 67 3.15 17.95 5.98
N LEU A 68 3.18 17.09 4.97
CA LEU A 68 3.19 15.64 5.17
C LEU A 68 4.53 15.15 5.68
N LEU A 69 5.63 15.82 5.28
CA LEU A 69 6.98 15.53 5.76
C LEU A 69 7.17 15.91 7.24
N ALA A 70 6.42 16.89 7.75
CA ALA A 70 6.48 17.27 9.16
C ALA A 70 6.06 16.13 10.12
N ILE A 71 5.12 15.26 9.72
CA ILE A 71 4.60 14.15 10.55
C ILE A 71 5.71 13.17 11.00
N PRO A 72 6.51 12.58 10.08
CA PRO A 72 7.63 11.72 10.48
C PRO A 72 8.71 12.51 11.24
N PHE A 73 9.00 13.76 10.88
CA PHE A 73 9.97 14.57 11.63
C PHE A 73 9.55 14.83 13.07
N PHE A 74 8.28 15.12 13.34
CA PHE A 74 7.77 15.24 14.71
C PHE A 74 7.93 13.95 15.50
N THR A 75 7.74 12.79 14.85
CA THR A 75 7.92 11.47 15.50
C THR A 75 9.40 11.21 15.81
N PHE A 76 10.33 11.61 14.93
CA PHE A 76 11.76 11.43 15.12
C PHE A 76 12.43 12.46 16.04
N MET A 77 11.87 13.67 16.17
CA MET A 77 12.40 14.71 17.07
C MET A 77 11.97 14.53 18.53
N GLY A 78 10.93 13.72 18.80
CA GLY A 78 10.41 13.44 20.13
C GLY A 78 10.85 12.11 20.76
N ALA A 79 11.70 11.35 20.07
CA ALA A 79 12.34 10.12 20.55
C ALA A 79 13.81 10.37 20.88
#